data_AF-A0A6N2MSE5-F1
#
_entry.id   AF-A0A6N2MSE5-F1
#
_cell.length_a   1.000
_cell.length_b   1.000
_cell.length_c   1.000
_cell.angle_alpha   90.00
_cell.angle_beta   90.00
_cell.angle_gamma   90.00
#
_symmetry.space_group_name_H-M   'P 1'
#
loop_
_entity.id
_entity.type
_entity.pdbx_description
1 polymer ?
#
loop_
_entity_poly.entity_id
_entity_poly.type
_entity_poly.pdbx_seq_one_letter_code
_entity_poly.pdbx_strand_id
1 'polypeptide(L)'
;MNPDASGRVKFKDFLRAFRLRTCTLSEELFGFLDAEKNGSITFKQQPLFQQSCELAFAQCDTSGCNQISEQELGDTIRLAIPDYDEDEYI
;
A
#
# COMPACT_ATOMS: atom_id res chain seq x y z
N MET A 1 4.49 -3.59 -6.40
CA MET A 1 3.34 -4.39 -6.89
C MET A 1 2.59 -3.49 -7.85
N ASN A 2 2.25 -3.93 -9.05
CA ASN A 2 1.61 -3.08 -10.08
C ASN A 2 0.11 -3.38 -10.10
N PRO A 3 -0.72 -2.73 -9.25
CA PRO A 3 -2.15 -2.99 -9.24
C PRO A 3 -2.82 -2.44 -10.50
N ASP A 4 -3.95 -3.04 -10.87
CA ASP A 4 -4.86 -2.46 -11.87
C ASP A 4 -5.63 -1.26 -11.30
N ALA A 5 -6.46 -0.63 -12.13
CA ALA A 5 -7.26 0.54 -11.73
C ALA A 5 -8.24 0.26 -10.57
N SER A 6 -8.52 -1.00 -10.25
CA SER A 6 -9.32 -1.40 -9.08
C SER A 6 -8.50 -1.67 -7.82
N GLY A 7 -7.19 -1.45 -7.86
CA GLY A 7 -6.28 -1.71 -6.75
C GLY A 7 -5.92 -3.18 -6.59
N ARG A 8 -6.17 -4.02 -7.61
CA ARG A 8 -5.96 -5.47 -7.56
C ARG A 8 -4.66 -5.86 -8.24
N VAL A 9 -3.91 -6.76 -7.59
CA VAL A 9 -2.63 -7.29 -8.07
C VAL A 9 -2.82 -8.76 -8.46
N LYS A 10 -2.45 -9.10 -9.69
CA LYS A 10 -2.46 -10.49 -10.16
C LYS A 10 -1.18 -11.23 -9.76
N PHE A 11 -1.23 -12.55 -9.76
CA PHE A 11 -0.11 -13.41 -9.35
C PHE A 11 1.21 -13.05 -10.05
N LYS A 12 1.18 -12.79 -11.36
CA LYS A 12 2.37 -12.38 -12.14
C LYS A 12 3.02 -11.10 -11.58
N ASP A 13 2.21 -10.10 -11.24
CA ASP A 13 2.70 -8.82 -10.72
C ASP A 13 3.18 -8.94 -9.28
N PHE A 14 2.58 -9.85 -8.50
CA PHE A 14 3.07 -10.25 -7.18
C PHE A 14 4.47 -10.89 -7.28
N LEU A 15 4.65 -11.91 -8.12
CA LEU A 15 5.95 -12.55 -8.34
C LEU A 15 7.02 -11.54 -8.75
N ARG A 16 6.68 -10.65 -9.70
CA ARG A 16 7.59 -9.60 -10.16
C ARG A 16 8.00 -8.65 -9.03
N ALA A 17 7.06 -8.23 -8.20
CA ALA A 17 7.34 -7.28 -7.11
C ALA A 17 8.28 -7.87 -6.06
N PHE A 18 8.13 -9.15 -5.72
CA PHE A 18 8.94 -9.82 -4.71
C PHE A 18 10.11 -10.63 -5.30
N ARG A 19 10.35 -10.53 -6.61
CA ARG A 19 11.39 -11.27 -7.35
C ARG A 19 11.31 -12.79 -7.11
N LEU A 20 10.09 -13.31 -7.00
CA LEU A 20 9.80 -14.73 -6.78
C LEU A 20 9.70 -15.48 -8.11
N ARG A 21 9.92 -16.79 -8.06
CA ARG A 21 9.67 -17.71 -9.19
C ARG A 21 8.29 -18.35 -9.03
N THR A 22 7.73 -18.83 -10.12
CA THR A 22 6.54 -19.69 -10.07
C THR A 22 6.92 -21.03 -9.43
N CYS A 23 6.40 -21.31 -8.25
CA CYS A 23 6.57 -22.57 -7.53
C CYS A 23 5.43 -22.74 -6.51
N THR A 24 5.27 -23.94 -5.97
CA THR A 24 4.23 -24.25 -4.99
C THR A 24 4.20 -23.27 -3.82
N LEU A 25 5.37 -22.90 -3.28
CA LEU A 25 5.43 -21.94 -2.18
C LEU A 25 4.91 -20.55 -2.57
N SER A 26 5.22 -20.06 -3.76
CA SER A 26 4.76 -18.73 -4.18
C SER A 26 3.27 -18.73 -4.48
N GLU A 27 2.72 -19.83 -5.00
CA GLU A 27 1.29 -20.06 -5.16
C GLU A 27 0.56 -20.13 -3.82
N GLU A 28 1.13 -20.83 -2.83
CA GLU A 28 0.59 -20.91 -1.47
C GLU A 28 0.61 -19.54 -0.78
N LEU A 29 1.71 -18.80 -0.88
CA LEU A 29 1.81 -17.44 -0.35
C LEU A 29 0.78 -16.51 -0.98
N PHE A 30 0.65 -16.55 -2.32
CA PHE A 30 -0.35 -15.75 -3.00
C PHE A 30 -1.77 -16.17 -2.62
N GLY A 31 -2.03 -17.48 -2.54
CA GLY A 31 -3.32 -18.03 -2.13
C GLY A 31 -3.69 -17.70 -0.69
N PHE A 32 -2.70 -17.59 0.21
CA PHE A 32 -2.90 -17.10 1.57
C PHE A 32 -3.35 -15.64 1.59
N LEU A 33 -2.77 -14.80 0.72
CA LEU A 33 -3.13 -13.38 0.58
C LEU A 33 -4.45 -13.17 -0.17
N ASP A 34 -4.78 -14.00 -1.16
CA ASP A 34 -6.04 -13.96 -1.91
C ASP A 34 -7.19 -14.52 -1.05
N ALA A 35 -7.60 -13.74 -0.05
CA ALA A 35 -8.68 -14.11 0.86
C ALA A 35 -10.04 -14.23 0.14
N GLU A 36 -10.23 -13.51 -0.97
CA GLU A 36 -11.46 -13.54 -1.78
C GLU A 36 -11.49 -14.71 -2.77
N LYS A 37 -10.36 -15.41 -2.97
CA LYS A 37 -10.21 -16.56 -3.87
C LYS A 37 -10.62 -16.24 -5.31
N ASN A 38 -10.30 -15.04 -5.79
CA ASN A 38 -10.64 -14.57 -7.14
C ASN A 38 -9.42 -14.36 -8.06
N GLY A 39 -8.26 -14.87 -7.66
CA GLY A 39 -7.02 -14.77 -8.43
C GLY A 39 -6.39 -13.38 -8.39
N SER A 40 -6.70 -12.57 -7.38
CA SER A 40 -6.11 -11.26 -7.17
C SER A 40 -6.05 -10.88 -5.71
N ILE A 41 -5.04 -10.09 -5.35
CA ILE A 41 -4.90 -9.54 -4.00
C ILE A 41 -5.05 -8.02 -4.03
N THR A 42 -5.62 -7.48 -2.98
CA THR A 42 -5.69 -6.04 -2.71
C THR A 42 -4.66 -5.69 -1.65
N PHE A 43 -4.32 -4.41 -1.56
CA PHE A 43 -3.41 -3.93 -0.51
C PHE A 43 -3.94 -4.23 0.91
N LYS A 44 -5.28 -4.19 1.08
CA LYS A 44 -5.96 -4.48 2.37
C LYS A 44 -5.77 -5.93 2.85
N GLN A 45 -5.51 -6.85 1.93
CA GLN A 45 -5.31 -8.26 2.25
C GLN A 45 -3.86 -8.59 2.67
N GLN A 46 -2.97 -7.60 2.70
CA GLN A 46 -1.61 -7.81 3.19
C GLN A 46 -1.59 -7.88 4.73
N PRO A 47 -0.88 -8.85 5.34
CA PRO A 47 -0.87 -9.05 6.79
C PRO A 47 -0.47 -7.82 7.60
N LEU A 48 0.37 -6.96 7.03
CA LEU A 48 0.87 -5.75 7.68
C LEU A 48 0.05 -4.50 7.32
N PHE A 49 -1.06 -4.62 6.59
CA PHE A 49 -1.81 -3.47 6.11
C PHE A 49 -2.29 -2.59 7.26
N GLN A 50 -2.99 -3.18 8.23
CA GLN A 50 -3.52 -2.44 9.38
C GLN A 50 -2.40 -1.73 10.16
N GLN A 51 -1.35 -2.47 10.52
CA GLN A 51 -0.21 -1.91 11.26
C GLN A 51 0.50 -0.81 10.47
N SER A 52 0.66 -0.97 9.15
CA SER A 52 1.29 0.05 8.30
C SER A 52 0.43 1.31 8.22
N CYS A 53 -0.90 1.16 8.14
CA CYS A 53 -1.83 2.29 8.18
C CYS A 53 -1.81 2.99 9.55
N GLU A 54 -1.78 2.24 10.65
CA GLU A 54 -1.70 2.82 12.00
C GLU A 54 -0.39 3.60 12.19
N LEU A 55 0.74 3.06 11.71
CA LEU A 55 2.03 3.75 11.75
C LEU A 55 2.05 5.01 10.88
N ALA A 56 1.54 4.91 9.65
CA ALA A 56 1.45 6.07 8.75
C ALA A 56 0.52 7.15 9.33
N PHE A 57 -0.60 6.74 9.93
CA PHE A 57 -1.53 7.65 10.58
C PHE A 57 -0.86 8.37 11.76
N ALA A 58 -0.14 7.64 12.61
CA ALA A 58 0.58 8.21 13.76
C ALA A 58 1.73 9.15 13.35
N GLN A 59 2.32 8.96 12.16
CA GLN A 59 3.29 9.90 11.61
C GLN A 59 2.65 11.22 11.17
N CYS A 60 1.42 11.16 10.65
CA CYS A 60 0.68 12.34 10.22
C CYS A 60 0.00 13.08 11.39
N ASP A 61 -0.58 12.37 12.38
CA ASP A 61 -1.29 12.95 13.53
C ASP A 61 -0.30 13.54 14.55
N THR A 62 0.39 14.60 14.14
CA THR A 62 1.38 15.30 14.98
C THR A 62 0.73 15.97 16.19
N SER A 63 -0.55 16.35 16.08
CA SER A 63 -1.35 16.93 17.15
C SER A 63 -1.84 15.90 18.18
N GLY A 64 -1.82 14.61 17.86
CA GLY A 64 -2.30 13.53 18.72
C GLY A 64 -3.81 13.56 18.97
N CYS A 65 -4.57 14.17 18.05
CA CYS A 65 -6.01 14.36 18.19
C CYS A 65 -6.83 13.23 17.55
N ASN A 66 -6.16 12.19 17.04
CA ASN A 66 -6.75 11.07 16.32
C ASN A 66 -7.51 11.51 15.06
N GLN A 67 -7.10 12.63 14.48
CA GLN A 67 -7.55 13.18 13.20
C GLN A 67 -6.34 13.82 12.52
N ILE A 68 -6.29 13.76 11.18
CA ILE A 68 -5.22 14.38 10.41
C ILE A 68 -5.82 15.60 9.70
N SER A 69 -5.29 16.79 9.98
CA SER A 69 -5.61 17.99 9.21
C SER A 69 -4.92 18.00 7.84
N GLU A 70 -5.43 18.80 6.91
CA GLU A 70 -4.81 18.98 5.59
C GLU A 70 -3.36 19.46 5.70
N GLN A 71 -3.08 20.36 6.65
CA GLN A 71 -1.75 20.86 6.92
C GLN A 71 -0.80 19.75 7.41
N GLU A 72 -1.22 18.95 8.38
CA GLU A 72 -0.43 17.82 8.90
C GLU A 72 -0.12 16.78 7.82
N LEU A 73 -1.11 16.48 6.96
CA LEU A 73 -0.91 15.60 5.83
C LEU A 73 0.08 16.19 4.82
N GLY A 74 -0.11 17.46 4.45
CA GLY A 74 0.76 18.16 3.49
C GLY A 74 2.20 18.24 3.98
N ASP A 75 2.42 18.58 5.25
CA ASP A 75 3.76 18.63 5.85
C ASP A 75 4.43 17.25 5.84
N THR A 76 3.68 16.19 6.14
CA THR A 76 4.19 14.81 6.08
C THR A 76 4.56 14.40 4.64
N ILE A 77 3.72 14.76 3.66
CA ILE A 77 3.97 14.46 2.24
C ILE A 77 5.22 15.18 1.73
N ARG A 78 5.38 16.48 2.02
CA ARG A 78 6.56 17.26 1.62
C ARG A 78 7.86 16.69 2.20
N LEU A 79 7.82 16.13 3.41
CA LEU A 79 8.98 15.45 4.01
C LEU A 79 9.30 14.13 3.30
N ALA A 80 8.28 13.37 2.90
CA ALA A 80 8.45 12.08 2.23
C ALA A 80 8.80 12.22 0.74
N ILE A 81 8.35 13.31 0.10
CA ILE A 81 8.51 13.62 -1.32
C ILE A 81 8.98 15.08 -1.41
N PRO A 82 10.30 15.33 -1.31
CA PRO A 82 10.85 16.70 -1.26
C PRO A 82 10.59 17.53 -2.52
N ASP A 83 10.38 16.86 -3.65
CA ASP A 83 10.09 17.49 -4.95
C ASP A 83 8.57 17.63 -5.20
N TYR A 84 7.74 17.54 -4.15
CA TYR A 84 6.30 17.74 -4.28
C TYR A 84 5.99 19.22 -4.59
N ASP A 85 5.61 19.48 -5.83
CA ASP A 85 5.16 20.78 -6.30
C ASP A 85 3.63 20.86 -6.17
N GLU A 86 3.13 21.72 -5.29
CA GLU A 86 1.68 21.88 -5.05
C GLU A 86 0.94 22.40 -6.30
N ASP A 87 1.68 22.96 -7.25
CA ASP A 87 1.17 23.61 -8.44
C ASP A 87 1.17 22.70 -9.69
N GLU A 88 1.50 21.40 -9.58
CA GLU A 88 1.38 20.44 -10.68
C GLU A 88 -0.11 20.07 -10.92
N TYR A 89 -0.87 21.05 -11.43
CA TYR A 89 -2.20 20.85 -12.00
C TYR A 89 -2.09 19.98 -13.26
N ILE A 90 -2.63 18.76 -13.19
CA ILE A 90 -2.94 17.91 -14.36
C ILE A 90 -4.28 18.32 -14.95
#